data_AF-A0A257A942-F1
#
_entry.id   AF-A0A257A942-F1
#
_cell.length_a   1.000
_cell.length_b   1.000
_cell.length_c   1.000
_cell.angle_alpha   90.00
_cell.angle_beta   90.00
_cell.angle_gamma   90.00
#
_symmetry.space_group_name_H-M   'P 1'
#
loop_
_entity.id
_entity.type
_entity.pdbx_description
1 polymer ?
#
loop_
_entity_poly.entity_id
_entity_poly.type
_entity_poly.pdbx_seq_one_letter_code
_entity_poly.pdbx_strand_id
1 'polypeptide(L)'
;MQKQEIIQFHTLFAQIKEELERLFPDEEMFKEYMAFGVFPQHVHKSKKEHEKAVFILGEEIARAFSSHKYGIGRVAEKLFEMRRRIS
;
A
#
# COMPACT_ATOMS: atom_id res chain seq x y z
N MET A 1 7.79 -10.51 -18.71
CA MET A 1 8.37 -9.22 -18.31
C MET A 1 9.87 -9.33 -18.14
N GLN A 2 10.61 -8.37 -18.69
CA GLN A 2 12.05 -8.15 -18.54
C GLN A 2 12.39 -7.64 -17.13
N LYS A 3 13.63 -7.78 -16.67
CA LYS A 3 14.05 -7.32 -15.33
C LYS A 3 13.85 -5.81 -15.14
N GLN A 4 14.14 -5.02 -16.18
CA GLN A 4 13.96 -3.57 -16.13
C GLN A 4 12.49 -3.17 -15.97
N GLU A 5 11.57 -3.86 -16.65
CA GLU A 5 10.12 -3.62 -16.51
C GLU A 5 9.67 -3.92 -15.06
N ILE A 6 10.16 -5.00 -14.45
CA ILE A 6 9.85 -5.33 -13.05
C ILE A 6 10.37 -4.25 -12.10
N ILE A 7 11.58 -3.73 -12.32
CA ILE A 7 12.13 -2.65 -11.49
C ILE A 7 11.29 -1.37 -11.65
N GLN A 8 10.85 -1.04 -12.86
CA GLN A 8 9.94 0.10 -13.08
C GLN A 8 8.60 -0.08 -12.34
N PHE A 9 8.02 -1.28 -12.38
CA PHE A 9 6.82 -1.60 -11.60
C PHE A 9 7.06 -1.48 -10.10
N HIS A 10 8.19 -1.95 -9.61
CA HIS A 10 8.57 -1.82 -8.21
C HIS A 10 8.70 -0.33 -7.82
N THR A 11 9.36 0.49 -8.63
CA THR A 11 9.42 1.95 -8.42
C THR A 11 8.04 2.56 -8.32
N LEU A 12 7.13 2.23 -9.24
CA LEU A 12 5.77 2.75 -9.23
C LEU A 12 5.01 2.37 -7.94
N PHE A 13 5.11 1.11 -7.50
CA PHE A 13 4.42 0.66 -6.29
C PHE A 13 5.02 1.29 -5.03
N ALA A 14 6.34 1.51 -5.00
CA ALA A 14 7.00 2.24 -3.91
C ALA A 14 6.54 3.71 -3.85
N GLN A 15 6.30 4.37 -4.99
CA GLN A 15 5.72 5.72 -5.02
C GLN A 15 4.29 5.73 -4.49
N ILE A 16 3.47 4.73 -4.85
CA ILE A 16 2.10 4.59 -4.31
C ILE A 16 2.14 4.39 -2.79
N LYS A 17 3.07 3.58 -2.29
CA LYS A 17 3.32 3.42 -0.84
C LYS A 17 3.59 4.77 -0.17
N GLU A 18 4.55 5.54 -0.69
CA GLU A 18 4.92 6.85 -0.13
C GLU A 18 3.73 7.82 -0.09
N GLU A 19 2.91 7.84 -1.15
CA GLU A 19 1.69 8.65 -1.18
C GLU A 19 0.64 8.19 -0.17
N LEU A 20 0.46 6.88 0.01
CA LEU A 20 -0.48 6.35 1.00
C LEU A 20 -0.04 6.69 2.42
N GLU A 21 1.24 6.53 2.75
CA GLU A 21 1.79 6.95 4.06
C GLU A 21 1.66 8.46 4.27
N ARG A 22 1.84 9.27 3.23
CA ARG A 22 1.63 10.72 3.29
C ARG A 22 0.16 11.09 3.55
N LEU A 23 -0.79 10.36 2.96
CA LEU A 23 -2.22 10.59 3.16
C LEU A 23 -2.69 10.11 4.54
N PHE A 24 -2.02 9.11 5.12
CA PHE A 24 -2.40 8.45 6.36
C PHE A 24 -1.22 8.34 7.34
N PRO A 25 -0.72 9.47 7.88
CA PRO A 25 0.51 9.52 8.67
C PRO A 25 0.42 8.79 10.03
N ASP A 26 -0.79 8.58 10.54
CA ASP A 26 -1.03 7.89 11.81
C ASP A 26 -1.17 6.36 11.62
N GLU A 27 -1.10 5.85 10.40
CA GLU A 27 -1.21 4.42 10.10
C GLU A 27 0.14 3.79 9.79
N GLU A 28 0.44 2.71 10.51
CA GLU A 28 1.63 1.91 10.29
C GLU A 28 1.36 0.88 9.19
N MET A 29 1.49 1.32 7.94
CA MET A 29 1.31 0.49 6.74
C MET A 29 2.64 -0.11 6.26
N PHE A 30 2.56 -1.09 5.35
CA PHE A 30 3.70 -1.61 4.58
C PHE A 30 4.82 -2.32 5.39
N LYS A 31 4.48 -2.88 6.55
CA LYS A 31 5.44 -3.55 7.44
C LYS A 31 6.10 -4.75 6.78
N GLU A 32 5.35 -5.54 6.01
CA GLU A 32 5.89 -6.73 5.36
C GLU A 32 6.88 -6.35 4.27
N TYR A 33 6.57 -5.31 3.48
CA TYR A 33 7.50 -4.77 2.50
C TYR A 33 8.79 -4.22 3.15
N MET A 34 8.66 -3.44 4.23
CA MET A 34 9.82 -2.90 4.94
C MET A 34 10.68 -4.01 5.56
N ALA A 35 10.07 -5.06 6.10
CA ALA A 35 10.78 -6.22 6.62
C ALA A 35 11.46 -7.06 5.53
N PHE A 36 10.90 -7.10 4.31
CA PHE A 36 11.50 -7.82 3.18
C PHE A 36 12.80 -7.15 2.69
N GLY A 37 12.91 -5.81 2.77
CA GLY A 37 14.17 -5.09 2.60
C GLY A 37 14.73 -5.06 1.17
N VAL A 38 13.91 -5.30 0.15
CA VAL A 38 14.27 -5.14 -1.26
C VAL A 38 13.57 -3.89 -1.79
N PHE A 39 14.35 -2.89 -2.19
CA PHE A 39 13.87 -1.60 -2.68
C PHE A 39 14.21 -1.39 -4.16
N PRO A 40 13.57 -0.46 -4.88
CA PRO A 40 13.81 -0.23 -6.30
C PRO A 40 15.27 0.08 -6.66
N GLN A 41 15.99 0.79 -5.80
CA GLN A 41 17.41 1.13 -5.98
C GLN A 41 18.35 -0.07 -5.90
N HIS A 42 17.89 -1.22 -5.39
CA HIS A 42 18.68 -2.45 -5.30
C HIS A 42 18.79 -3.18 -6.64
N VAL A 43 19.15 -2.49 -7.73
CA VAL A 43 19.17 -3.03 -9.10
C VAL A 43 20.05 -4.27 -9.29
N HIS A 44 21.00 -4.51 -8.38
CA HIS A 44 21.85 -5.69 -8.35
C HIS A 44 21.11 -6.96 -7.88
N LYS A 45 19.97 -6.83 -7.20
CA LYS A 45 19.12 -7.94 -6.76
C LYS A 45 18.51 -8.69 -7.93
N SER A 46 18.11 -9.93 -7.68
CA SER A 46 17.54 -10.79 -8.70
C SER A 46 16.18 -10.30 -9.17
N LYS A 47 15.81 -10.66 -10.40
CA LYS A 47 14.46 -10.36 -10.92
C LYS A 47 13.37 -10.90 -10.01
N LYS A 48 13.53 -12.14 -9.50
CA LYS A 48 12.57 -12.79 -8.58
C LYS A 48 12.42 -12.04 -7.26
N GLU A 49 13.49 -11.46 -6.72
CA GLU A 49 13.41 -10.62 -5.52
C GLU A 49 12.58 -9.36 -5.77
N HIS A 50 12.78 -8.67 -6.90
CA HIS A 50 11.92 -7.52 -7.24
C HIS A 50 10.47 -7.92 -7.54
N GLU A 51 10.23 -9.06 -8.20
CA GLU A 51 8.86 -9.59 -8.40
C GLU A 51 8.18 -9.82 -7.04
N LYS A 52 8.87 -10.46 -6.09
CA LYS A 52 8.34 -10.70 -4.74
C LYS A 52 8.04 -9.40 -4.01
N ALA A 53 8.90 -8.38 -4.12
CA ALA A 53 8.65 -7.07 -3.52
C ALA A 53 7.39 -6.40 -4.11
N VAL A 54 7.19 -6.48 -5.42
CA VAL A 54 5.98 -5.96 -6.10
C VAL A 54 4.73 -6.68 -5.59
N PHE A 55 4.78 -8.01 -5.42
CA PHE A 55 3.65 -8.77 -4.87
C PHE A 55 3.30 -8.35 -3.45
N ILE A 56 4.29 -8.23 -2.56
CA ILE A 56 4.07 -7.78 -1.17
C ILE A 56 3.46 -6.37 -1.15
N LEU A 57 4.03 -5.43 -1.92
CA LEU A 57 3.48 -4.09 -2.06
C LEU A 57 2.04 -4.11 -2.57
N GLY A 58 1.75 -4.91 -3.60
CA GLY A 58 0.41 -5.03 -4.16
C GLY A 58 -0.62 -5.55 -3.16
N GLU A 59 -0.26 -6.55 -2.37
CA GLU A 59 -1.12 -7.07 -1.29
C GLU A 59 -1.36 -6.04 -0.19
N GLU A 60 -0.32 -5.35 0.27
CA GLU A 60 -0.46 -4.33 1.31
C GLU A 60 -1.23 -3.09 0.82
N ILE A 61 -1.05 -2.69 -0.44
CA ILE A 61 -1.88 -1.66 -1.10
C ILE A 61 -3.34 -2.11 -1.13
N ALA A 62 -3.62 -3.34 -1.58
CA ALA A 62 -5.00 -3.86 -1.63
C ALA A 62 -5.64 -3.96 -0.24
N ARG A 63 -4.87 -4.33 0.79
CA ARG A 63 -5.31 -4.30 2.19
C ARG A 63 -5.62 -2.88 2.66
N ALA A 64 -4.77 -1.91 2.34
CA ALA A 64 -5.03 -0.51 2.66
C ALA A 64 -6.34 -0.02 2.03
N PHE A 65 -6.61 -0.35 0.76
CA PHE A 65 -7.85 0.06 0.10
C PHE A 65 -9.10 -0.72 0.56
N SER A 66 -8.96 -1.97 0.99
CA SER A 66 -10.09 -2.80 1.46
C SER A 66 -10.45 -2.56 2.93
N SER A 67 -9.57 -1.94 3.70
CA SER A 67 -9.86 -1.51 5.08
C SER A 67 -11.06 -0.57 5.11
N HIS A 68 -12.00 -0.84 6.04
CA HIS A 68 -13.22 -0.03 6.25
C HIS A 68 -12.94 1.45 6.55
N LYS A 69 -11.71 1.78 6.95
CA LYS A 69 -11.25 3.16 7.15
C LYS A 69 -11.17 3.97 5.86
N TYR A 70 -11.08 3.35 4.68
CA TYR A 70 -10.84 4.04 3.41
C TYR A 70 -11.91 3.78 2.33
N GLY A 71 -12.86 2.86 2.60
CA GLY A 71 -14.00 2.53 1.72
C GLY A 71 -15.37 3.07 2.18
N ILE A 72 -16.45 2.56 1.58
CA ILE A 72 -17.87 2.90 1.83
C ILE A 72 -18.26 2.80 3.34
N GLY A 73 -17.51 2.01 4.12
CA GLY A 73 -17.64 1.93 5.58
C GLY A 73 -17.55 3.29 6.28
N ARG A 74 -16.70 4.22 5.79
CA ARG A 74 -16.58 5.57 6.36
C ARG A 74 -17.85 6.42 6.14
N VAL A 75 -18.58 6.19 5.05
CA VAL A 75 -19.89 6.84 4.80
C VAL A 75 -20.96 6.27 5.74
N ALA A 76 -20.98 4.95 5.92
CA ALA A 76 -21.88 4.30 6.86
C ALA A 76 -21.63 4.75 8.32
N GLU A 77 -20.36 4.87 8.72
CA GLU A 77 -19.96 5.38 10.04
C GLU A 77 -20.34 6.86 10.21
N LYS A 78 -20.14 7.70 9.20
CA LYS A 78 -20.60 9.10 9.23
C LYS A 78 -22.12 9.21 9.33
N LEU A 79 -22.87 8.39 8.58
CA LEU A 79 -24.32 8.34 8.67
C LEU A 79 -24.79 7.85 10.05
N PHE A 80 -24.09 6.89 10.65
CA PHE A 80 -24.34 6.43 12.01
C PHE A 80 -24.09 7.53 13.05
N GLU A 81 -22.99 8.25 12.95
CA GLU A 81 -22.69 9.41 13.81
C GLU A 81 -23.72 10.53 13.66
N MET A 82 -24.10 10.87 12.43
CA MET A 82 -25.14 11.87 12.15
C MET A 82 -26.46 11.46 12.80
N ARG A 83 -26.88 10.20 12.67
CA ARG A 83 -28.07 9.68 13.36
C ARG A 83 -27.99 9.84 14.89
N ARG A 84 -26.84 9.52 15.50
CA ARG A 84 -26.63 9.67 16.95
C ARG A 84 -26.73 11.10 17.46
N ARG A 85 -26.54 12.11 16.61
CA ARG A 85 -26.63 13.53 17.00
C ARG A 85 -28.06 14.08 16.91
N ILE A 86 -28.96 13.38 16.24
CA ILE A 86 -30.34 13.82 15.99
C ILE A 86 -31.34 13.00 16.85
N SER A 87 -30.86 11.98 17.57
CA SER A 87 -31.60 11.25 18.63
C SER A 87 -31.17 11.74 20.00
#